data_AF-A0A6I0ZX84-F1
#
_entry.id   AF-A0A6I0ZX84-F1
#
_cell.length_a   1.000
_cell.length_b   1.000
_cell.length_c   1.000
_cell.angle_alpha   90.00
_cell.angle_beta   90.00
_cell.angle_gamma   90.00
#
_symmetry.space_group_name_H-M   'P 1'
#
loop_
_entity.id
_entity.type
_entity.pdbx_description
1 polymer ?
#
loop_
_entity_poly.entity_id
_entity_poly.type
_entity_poly.pdbx_seq_one_letter_code
_entity_poly.pdbx_strand_id
1 'polypeptide(L)'
;MSKISYKIYPTLLDSYQNYIDSDKIYQKYYAFSDNPPCDEDEFREKQFQSLIDRINRVPFDSEAADRGTCFGEIIDCMIENRKSSIMEISKAYHDDGKLYGIKAVYNNRTFTFHIDLCREFANYYKGALTQQRVEAILPTAYGNVLVYGVIDELMPASVHDIKTTGSYTVGKFKDHHQHLVYPYALMQNGSDVRTFEYNIVEFNKGGYVVDTYTETYVFNPERDIPILTNHCEEFIRFLEENRELITDTKIISNNE
;
A
#
# COMPACT_ATOMS: atom_id res chain seq x y z
N MET A 1 11.34 -24.63 -12.62
CA MET A 1 10.61 -23.61 -11.84
C MET A 1 9.83 -24.35 -10.75
N SER A 2 9.93 -23.93 -9.50
CA SER A 2 9.15 -24.52 -8.42
C SER A 2 7.66 -24.25 -8.63
N LYS A 3 6.83 -25.27 -8.41
CA LYS A 3 5.37 -25.18 -8.57
C LYS A 3 4.81 -24.14 -7.61
N ILE A 4 4.15 -23.10 -8.12
CA ILE A 4 3.48 -22.06 -7.33
C ILE A 4 2.06 -22.55 -6.98
N SER A 5 1.67 -22.40 -5.70
CA SER A 5 0.34 -22.72 -5.19
C SER A 5 -0.53 -21.47 -5.04
N TYR A 6 0.04 -20.36 -4.56
CA TYR A 6 -0.68 -19.10 -4.32
C TYR A 6 0.11 -17.89 -4.83
N LYS A 7 -0.59 -16.80 -5.16
CA LYS A 7 0.00 -15.53 -5.57
C LYS A 7 -0.54 -14.41 -4.70
N ILE A 8 0.30 -13.86 -3.82
CA ILE A 8 -0.12 -12.91 -2.79
C ILE A 8 0.67 -11.60 -2.93
N TYR A 9 -0.03 -10.47 -2.80
CA TYR A 9 0.57 -9.13 -2.79
C TYR A 9 0.33 -8.43 -1.44
N PRO A 10 1.18 -7.48 -1.02
CA PRO A 10 1.16 -6.95 0.36
C PRO A 10 -0.19 -6.41 0.81
N THR A 11 -0.92 -5.68 -0.03
CA THR A 11 -2.19 -5.09 0.39
C THR A 11 -3.30 -6.13 0.60
N LEU A 12 -3.18 -7.37 0.10
CA LEU A 12 -4.04 -8.48 0.55
C LEU A 12 -3.72 -8.92 1.98
N LEU A 13 -2.42 -9.01 2.30
CA LEU A 13 -1.97 -9.34 3.65
C LEU A 13 -2.41 -8.26 4.66
N ASP A 14 -2.36 -6.99 4.25
CA ASP A 14 -2.87 -5.86 5.03
C ASP A 14 -4.40 -5.95 5.21
N SER A 15 -5.15 -6.27 4.15
CA SER A 15 -6.60 -6.49 4.25
C SER A 15 -6.95 -7.66 5.17
N TYR A 16 -6.18 -8.75 5.13
CA TYR A 16 -6.36 -9.87 6.04
C TYR A 16 -6.05 -9.50 7.48
N GLN A 17 -4.97 -8.75 7.72
CA GLN A 17 -4.63 -8.23 9.04
C GLN A 17 -5.75 -7.32 9.59
N ASN A 18 -6.32 -6.44 8.76
CA ASN A 18 -7.44 -5.60 9.16
C ASN A 18 -8.69 -6.41 9.55
N TYR A 19 -8.95 -7.53 8.87
CA TYR A 19 -10.02 -8.43 9.25
C TYR A 19 -9.74 -9.10 10.61
N ILE A 20 -8.53 -9.61 10.83
CA ILE A 20 -8.14 -10.20 12.13
C ILE A 20 -8.24 -9.16 13.26
N ASP A 21 -7.86 -7.92 12.99
CA ASP A 21 -7.85 -6.82 13.94
C ASP A 21 -9.17 -6.03 13.97
N SER A 22 -10.27 -6.59 13.44
CA SER A 22 -11.58 -5.91 13.38
C SER A 22 -11.98 -5.29 14.72
N ASP A 23 -11.89 -6.06 15.80
CA ASP A 23 -12.22 -5.63 17.17
C ASP A 23 -11.32 -4.46 17.60
N LYS A 24 -9.99 -4.57 17.41
CA LYS A 24 -9.04 -3.50 17.76
C LYS A 24 -9.32 -2.22 16.98
N ILE A 25 -9.63 -2.35 15.69
CA ILE A 25 -9.96 -1.22 14.81
C ILE A 25 -11.27 -0.58 15.26
N TYR A 26 -12.30 -1.39 15.53
CA TYR A 26 -13.58 -0.90 16.02
C TYR A 26 -13.41 -0.11 17.32
N GLN A 27 -12.70 -0.68 18.31
CA GLN A 27 -12.43 -0.01 19.57
C GLN A 27 -11.64 1.30 19.37
N LYS A 28 -10.63 1.30 18.49
CA LYS A 28 -9.84 2.51 18.21
C LYS A 28 -10.68 3.68 17.70
N TYR A 29 -11.67 3.42 16.84
CA TYR A 29 -12.44 4.49 16.20
C TYR A 29 -13.79 4.78 16.87
N TYR A 30 -14.38 3.78 17.57
CA TYR A 30 -15.78 3.84 17.99
C TYR A 30 -16.01 3.57 19.48
N ALA A 31 -15.01 3.15 20.27
CA ALA A 31 -15.20 2.84 21.70
C ALA A 31 -15.81 3.98 22.52
N PHE A 32 -15.50 5.22 22.17
CA PHE A 32 -16.00 6.43 22.84
C PHE A 32 -16.98 7.23 21.96
N SER A 33 -17.52 6.61 20.90
CA SER A 33 -18.51 7.24 20.05
C SER A 33 -19.89 7.12 20.67
N ASP A 34 -20.60 8.23 20.84
CA ASP A 34 -22.00 8.23 21.30
C ASP A 34 -22.95 7.66 20.24
N ASN A 35 -22.50 7.56 18.98
CA ASN A 35 -23.29 7.05 17.86
C ASN A 35 -22.39 6.33 16.85
N PRO A 36 -21.93 5.10 17.17
CA PRO A 36 -21.14 4.30 16.23
C PRO A 36 -21.98 3.96 14.98
N PRO A 37 -21.35 3.80 13.80
CA PRO A 37 -22.07 3.55 12.56
C PRO A 37 -22.69 2.15 12.46
N CYS A 38 -22.25 1.22 13.31
CA CYS A 38 -22.72 -0.14 13.47
C CYS A 38 -22.19 -0.70 14.80
N ASP A 39 -22.65 -1.88 15.21
CA ASP A 39 -22.01 -2.60 16.31
C ASP A 39 -20.72 -3.33 15.88
N GLU A 40 -20.05 -3.99 16.83
CA GLU A 40 -18.76 -4.66 16.62
C GLU A 40 -18.88 -5.90 15.72
N ASP A 41 -19.97 -6.67 15.85
CA ASP A 41 -20.23 -7.85 15.02
C ASP A 41 -20.50 -7.44 13.57
N GLU A 42 -21.36 -6.43 13.37
CA GLU A 42 -21.64 -5.83 12.06
C GLU A 42 -20.37 -5.21 11.44
N PHE A 43 -19.50 -4.61 12.25
CA PHE A 43 -18.23 -4.08 11.77
C PHE A 43 -17.31 -5.20 11.28
N ARG A 44 -17.20 -6.29 12.03
CA ARG A 44 -16.41 -7.46 11.66
C ARG A 44 -16.94 -8.14 10.39
N GLU A 45 -18.25 -8.24 10.22
CA GLU A 45 -18.86 -8.75 9.00
C GLU A 45 -18.53 -7.86 7.78
N LYS A 46 -18.54 -6.53 7.96
CA LYS A 46 -18.08 -5.60 6.91
C LYS A 46 -16.60 -5.76 6.58
N GLN A 47 -15.73 -5.97 7.56
CA GLN A 47 -14.31 -6.25 7.32
C GLN A 47 -14.12 -7.56 6.56
N PHE A 48 -14.88 -8.60 6.92
CA PHE A 48 -14.88 -9.88 6.20
C PHE A 48 -15.29 -9.70 4.74
N GLN A 49 -16.42 -9.05 4.47
CA GLN A 49 -16.86 -8.80 3.10
C GLN A 49 -15.85 -7.94 2.33
N SER A 50 -15.25 -6.93 2.96
CA SER A 50 -14.21 -6.11 2.33
C SER A 50 -12.97 -6.93 1.94
N LEU A 51 -12.58 -7.91 2.76
CA LEU A 51 -11.50 -8.83 2.45
C LEU A 51 -11.87 -9.74 1.27
N ILE A 52 -13.07 -10.33 1.26
CA ILE A 52 -13.57 -11.16 0.15
C ILE A 52 -13.61 -10.35 -1.16
N ASP A 53 -14.14 -9.14 -1.13
CA ASP A 53 -14.20 -8.23 -2.27
C ASP A 53 -12.79 -7.90 -2.79
N ARG A 54 -11.83 -7.68 -1.89
CA ARG A 54 -10.43 -7.43 -2.25
C ARG A 54 -9.77 -8.64 -2.89
N ILE A 55 -9.98 -9.84 -2.34
CA ILE A 55 -9.50 -11.11 -2.91
C ILE A 55 -10.05 -11.27 -4.34
N ASN A 56 -11.33 -10.98 -4.51
CA ASN A 56 -12.05 -11.07 -5.78
C ASN A 56 -11.80 -9.90 -6.74
N ARG A 57 -10.94 -8.95 -6.35
CA ARG A 57 -10.62 -7.73 -7.11
C ARG A 57 -11.87 -6.95 -7.54
N VAL A 58 -12.90 -6.92 -6.68
CA VAL A 58 -14.07 -6.09 -6.88
C VAL A 58 -13.61 -4.63 -6.95
N PRO A 59 -13.91 -3.90 -8.04
CA PRO A 59 -13.56 -2.50 -8.14
C PRO A 59 -14.17 -1.71 -6.97
N PHE A 60 -13.36 -0.86 -6.34
CA PHE A 60 -13.82 0.04 -5.30
C PHE A 60 -13.46 1.47 -5.67
N ASP A 61 -14.36 2.40 -5.34
CA ASP A 61 -14.17 3.83 -5.56
C ASP A 61 -13.78 4.51 -4.25
N SER A 62 -12.64 5.18 -4.22
CA SER A 62 -12.13 5.83 -3.01
C SER A 62 -11.32 7.07 -3.36
N GLU A 63 -11.83 8.24 -2.95
CA GLU A 63 -11.12 9.51 -3.10
C GLU A 63 -9.73 9.46 -2.44
N ALA A 64 -9.61 8.80 -1.28
CA ALA A 64 -8.34 8.68 -0.58
C ALA A 64 -7.32 7.85 -1.39
N ALA A 65 -7.76 6.75 -2.01
CA ALA A 65 -6.91 5.94 -2.88
C ALA A 65 -6.51 6.70 -4.16
N ASP A 66 -7.44 7.42 -4.77
CA ASP A 66 -7.17 8.24 -5.96
C ASP A 66 -6.19 9.39 -5.64
N ARG A 67 -6.33 10.03 -4.47
CA ARG A 67 -5.40 11.07 -4.01
C ARG A 67 -3.99 10.53 -3.86
N GLY A 68 -3.84 9.35 -3.24
CA GLY A 68 -2.56 8.66 -3.13
C GLY A 68 -1.95 8.37 -4.49
N THR A 69 -2.76 7.83 -5.41
CA THR A 69 -2.34 7.52 -6.80
C THR A 69 -1.88 8.77 -7.54
N CYS A 70 -2.63 9.88 -7.42
CA CYS A 70 -2.27 11.15 -8.05
C CYS A 70 -0.99 11.74 -7.48
N PHE A 71 -0.81 11.66 -6.15
CA PHE A 71 0.39 12.17 -5.53
C PHE A 71 1.62 11.36 -5.97
N GLY A 72 1.58 10.02 -5.89
CA GLY A 72 2.67 9.15 -6.35
C GLY A 72 3.06 9.40 -7.81
N GLU A 73 2.10 9.38 -8.74
CA GLU A 73 2.41 9.60 -10.16
C GLU A 73 2.96 11.02 -10.46
N ILE A 74 2.56 12.04 -9.70
CA ILE A 74 3.19 13.38 -9.81
C ILE A 74 4.66 13.30 -9.43
N ILE A 75 4.99 12.62 -8.32
CA ILE A 75 6.37 12.46 -7.85
C ILE A 75 7.20 11.69 -8.88
N ASP A 76 6.69 10.55 -9.36
CA ASP A 76 7.34 9.74 -10.40
C ASP A 76 7.63 10.58 -11.66
N CYS A 77 6.62 11.32 -12.16
CA CYS A 77 6.77 12.19 -13.32
C CYS A 77 7.84 13.27 -13.12
N MET A 78 7.96 13.80 -11.90
CA MET A 78 8.98 14.80 -11.55
C MET A 78 10.39 14.20 -11.50
N ILE A 79 10.54 12.98 -10.97
CA ILE A 79 11.83 12.26 -10.90
C ILE A 79 12.29 11.87 -12.31
N GLU A 80 11.40 11.28 -13.09
CA GLU A 80 11.70 10.74 -14.43
C GLU A 80 11.67 11.80 -15.54
N ASN A 81 11.25 13.03 -15.22
CA ASN A 81 11.07 14.12 -16.18
C ASN A 81 10.20 13.71 -17.38
N ARG A 82 9.07 13.06 -17.09
CA ARG A 82 8.08 12.60 -18.10
C ARG A 82 6.70 13.20 -17.86
N LYS A 83 5.82 13.01 -18.83
CA LYS A 83 4.38 13.23 -18.65
C LYS A 83 3.74 11.97 -18.07
N SER A 84 2.62 12.14 -17.37
CA SER A 84 1.82 11.01 -16.92
C SER A 84 1.19 10.29 -18.10
N SER A 85 1.12 8.96 -18.01
CA SER A 85 0.41 8.09 -18.96
C SER A 85 -0.99 7.69 -18.49
N ILE A 86 -1.33 7.97 -17.23
CA ILE A 86 -2.56 7.49 -16.57
C ILE A 86 -3.50 8.62 -16.12
N MET A 87 -3.02 9.88 -16.07
CA MET A 87 -3.83 11.02 -15.67
C MET A 87 -3.39 12.32 -16.34
N GLU A 88 -4.27 13.33 -16.33
CA GLU A 88 -3.92 14.67 -16.79
C GLU A 88 -3.24 15.45 -15.64
N ILE A 89 -2.01 15.90 -15.87
CA ILE A 89 -1.25 16.73 -14.93
C ILE A 89 -1.02 18.12 -15.53
N SER A 90 -1.32 19.16 -14.76
CA SER A 90 -1.14 20.56 -15.13
C SER A 90 -0.59 21.40 -13.97
N LYS A 91 -0.04 22.56 -14.28
CA LYS A 91 0.44 23.52 -13.27
C LYS A 91 -0.70 24.41 -12.82
N ALA A 92 -0.78 24.68 -11.52
CA ALA A 92 -1.76 25.58 -10.91
C ALA A 92 -1.10 26.90 -10.48
N TYR A 93 -1.65 28.02 -10.94
CA TYR A 93 -1.12 29.36 -10.70
C TYR A 93 -2.15 30.21 -9.93
N HIS A 94 -1.66 31.10 -9.08
CA HIS A 94 -2.44 32.20 -8.53
C HIS A 94 -2.74 33.23 -9.64
N ASP A 95 -3.68 34.13 -9.38
CA ASP A 95 -4.06 35.19 -10.32
C ASP A 95 -2.89 36.12 -10.68
N ASP A 96 -1.89 36.23 -9.80
CA ASP A 96 -0.65 36.99 -10.01
C ASP A 96 0.40 36.24 -10.87
N GLY A 97 0.07 35.04 -11.34
CA GLY A 97 0.95 34.19 -12.14
C GLY A 97 1.96 33.37 -11.34
N LYS A 98 1.93 33.40 -10.00
CA LYS A 98 2.81 32.58 -9.17
C LYS A 98 2.34 31.12 -9.15
N LEU A 99 3.25 30.20 -9.49
CA LEU A 99 3.02 28.75 -9.37
C LEU A 99 2.86 28.38 -7.90
N TYR A 100 1.73 27.78 -7.54
CA TYR A 100 1.48 27.30 -6.17
C TYR A 100 1.26 25.80 -6.08
N GLY A 101 0.94 25.13 -7.19
CA GLY A 101 0.65 23.71 -7.13
C GLY A 101 0.71 22.96 -8.45
N ILE A 102 0.57 21.65 -8.33
CA ILE A 102 0.40 20.71 -9.42
C ILE A 102 -1.02 20.14 -9.30
N LYS A 103 -1.80 20.28 -10.36
CA LYS A 103 -3.17 19.77 -10.47
C LYS A 103 -3.15 18.46 -11.24
N ALA A 104 -3.78 17.43 -10.68
CA ALA A 104 -4.06 16.16 -11.34
C ALA A 104 -5.57 15.95 -11.50
N VAL A 105 -5.99 15.44 -12.65
CA VAL A 105 -7.36 14.99 -12.92
C VAL A 105 -7.34 13.49 -13.18
N TYR A 106 -8.01 12.73 -12.32
CA TYR A 106 -8.02 11.27 -12.33
C TYR A 106 -9.37 10.76 -11.80
N ASN A 107 -9.95 9.74 -12.44
CA ASN A 107 -11.25 9.15 -12.05
C ASN A 107 -12.37 10.20 -11.79
N ASN A 108 -12.46 11.23 -12.65
CA ASN A 108 -13.39 12.36 -12.52
C ASN A 108 -13.23 13.21 -11.24
N ARG A 109 -12.11 13.05 -10.53
CA ARG A 109 -11.71 13.87 -9.38
C ARG A 109 -10.57 14.79 -9.77
N THR A 110 -10.50 15.93 -9.09
CA THR A 110 -9.40 16.89 -9.23
C THR A 110 -8.69 17.02 -7.90
N PHE A 111 -7.38 16.85 -7.91
CA PHE A 111 -6.52 17.08 -6.76
C PHE A 111 -5.49 18.15 -7.11
N THR A 112 -5.22 19.07 -6.17
CA THR A 112 -4.15 20.05 -6.30
C THR A 112 -3.22 19.89 -5.12
N PHE A 113 -1.95 19.63 -5.41
CA PHE A 113 -0.89 19.48 -4.42
C PHE A 113 0.02 20.69 -4.45
N HIS A 114 0.46 21.17 -3.28
CA HIS A 114 1.35 22.33 -3.21
C HIS A 114 2.70 22.02 -3.86
N ILE A 115 3.21 22.93 -4.68
CA ILE A 115 4.42 22.68 -5.47
C ILE A 115 5.64 22.37 -4.60
N ASP A 116 5.71 22.98 -3.42
CA ASP A 116 6.84 22.77 -2.49
C ASP A 116 6.81 21.37 -1.87
N LEU A 117 5.63 20.82 -1.56
CA LEU A 117 5.49 19.42 -1.13
C LEU A 117 5.95 18.47 -2.24
N CYS A 118 5.49 18.70 -3.47
CA CYS A 118 5.88 17.84 -4.60
C CYS A 118 7.39 17.89 -4.85
N ARG A 119 8.02 19.07 -4.69
CA ARG A 119 9.47 19.23 -4.80
C ARG A 119 10.21 18.56 -3.66
N GLU A 120 9.71 18.64 -2.44
CA GLU A 120 10.28 17.96 -1.27
C GLU A 120 10.41 16.46 -1.54
N PHE A 121 9.31 15.80 -1.90
CA PHE A 121 9.28 14.37 -2.19
C PHE A 121 10.13 14.01 -3.42
N ALA A 122 9.97 14.72 -4.55
CA ALA A 122 10.76 14.44 -5.76
C ALA A 122 12.27 14.64 -5.55
N ASN A 123 12.69 15.60 -4.72
CA ASN A 123 14.09 15.78 -4.38
C ASN A 123 14.61 14.69 -3.44
N TYR A 124 13.77 14.20 -2.52
CA TYR A 124 14.12 13.12 -1.60
C TYR A 124 14.45 11.83 -2.37
N TYR A 125 13.67 11.50 -3.40
CA TYR A 125 13.87 10.33 -4.26
C TYR A 125 14.69 10.61 -5.52
N LYS A 126 15.52 11.65 -5.52
CA LYS A 126 16.29 12.00 -6.71
C LYS A 126 17.22 10.86 -7.13
N GLY A 127 16.94 10.29 -8.30
CA GLY A 127 17.69 9.16 -8.86
C GLY A 127 17.17 7.79 -8.45
N ALA A 128 16.01 7.72 -7.79
CA ALA A 128 15.31 6.47 -7.54
C ALA A 128 14.91 5.78 -8.85
N LEU A 129 14.81 4.46 -8.79
CA LEU A 129 14.07 3.69 -9.77
C LEU A 129 12.60 3.65 -9.32
N THR A 130 11.72 4.35 -10.04
CA THR A 130 10.30 4.44 -9.74
C THR A 130 9.57 3.15 -10.16
N GLN A 131 8.48 2.79 -9.48
CA GLN A 131 7.52 1.75 -9.89
C GLN A 131 8.17 0.39 -10.25
N GLN A 132 9.10 -0.09 -9.43
CA GLN A 132 9.83 -1.32 -9.69
C GLN A 132 9.04 -2.56 -9.27
N ARG A 133 8.70 -3.42 -10.22
CA ARG A 133 8.08 -4.72 -9.92
C ARG A 133 9.09 -5.65 -9.26
N VAL A 134 8.71 -6.23 -8.13
CA VAL A 134 9.50 -7.25 -7.42
C VAL A 134 8.63 -8.47 -7.11
N GLU A 135 9.24 -9.64 -7.16
CA GLU A 135 8.58 -10.90 -6.78
C GLU A 135 9.60 -11.94 -6.32
N ALA A 136 9.17 -12.83 -5.45
CA ALA A 136 9.95 -13.95 -5.00
C ALA A 136 9.07 -15.12 -4.56
N ILE A 137 9.65 -16.31 -4.55
CA ILE A 137 8.99 -17.50 -4.08
C ILE A 137 9.25 -17.64 -2.57
N LEU A 138 8.19 -17.74 -1.79
CA LEU A 138 8.20 -18.02 -0.36
C LEU A 138 7.68 -19.44 -0.13
N PRO A 139 8.54 -20.39 0.30
CA PRO A 139 8.09 -21.73 0.69
C PRO A 139 7.23 -21.68 1.95
N THR A 140 6.10 -22.38 1.95
CA THR A 140 5.22 -22.54 3.13
C THR A 140 4.79 -24.00 3.30
N ALA A 141 4.14 -24.32 4.42
CA ALA A 141 3.53 -25.62 4.69
C ALA A 141 2.42 -25.99 3.68
N TYR A 142 1.85 -25.01 2.98
CA TYR A 142 0.78 -25.20 1.98
C TYR A 142 1.30 -25.12 0.53
N GLY A 143 2.62 -25.20 0.35
CA GLY A 143 3.29 -25.10 -0.95
C GLY A 143 3.90 -23.72 -1.18
N ASN A 144 4.34 -23.45 -2.40
CA ASN A 144 5.06 -22.21 -2.66
C ASN A 144 4.09 -21.05 -2.90
N VAL A 145 4.35 -19.92 -2.25
CA VAL A 145 3.66 -18.66 -2.49
C VAL A 145 4.55 -17.78 -3.35
N LEU A 146 4.03 -17.26 -4.45
CA LEU A 146 4.66 -16.12 -5.13
C LEU A 146 4.22 -14.85 -4.41
N VAL A 147 5.12 -14.26 -3.63
CA VAL A 147 4.91 -12.92 -3.07
C VAL A 147 5.40 -11.89 -4.06
N TYR A 148 4.59 -10.88 -4.38
CA TYR A 148 4.93 -9.89 -5.40
C TYR A 148 4.30 -8.53 -5.14
N GLY A 149 4.88 -7.49 -5.73
CA GLY A 149 4.32 -6.14 -5.70
C GLY A 149 5.10 -5.16 -6.56
N VAL A 150 4.78 -3.89 -6.40
CA VAL A 150 5.47 -2.78 -7.05
C VAL A 150 5.99 -1.86 -5.94
N ILE A 151 7.30 -1.63 -5.94
CA ILE A 151 7.96 -0.66 -5.08
C ILE A 151 7.72 0.72 -5.70
N ASP A 152 7.30 1.71 -4.90
CA ASP A 152 7.16 3.08 -5.38
C ASP A 152 8.53 3.62 -5.78
N GLU A 153 9.47 3.65 -4.84
CA GLU A 153 10.80 4.22 -5.08
C GLU A 153 11.90 3.31 -4.53
N LEU A 154 12.74 2.79 -5.43
CA LEU A 154 13.92 2.00 -5.06
C LEU A 154 15.18 2.87 -5.12
N MET A 155 15.77 3.12 -3.95
CA MET A 155 17.04 3.80 -3.78
C MET A 155 18.19 2.79 -3.58
N PRO A 156 19.46 3.18 -3.75
CA PRO A 156 20.59 2.24 -3.66
C PRO A 156 20.70 1.46 -2.34
N ALA A 157 20.21 2.03 -1.23
CA ALA A 157 20.33 1.44 0.11
C ALA A 157 18.97 1.27 0.83
N SER A 158 17.86 1.63 0.19
CA SER A 158 16.55 1.64 0.83
C SER A 158 15.41 1.49 -0.17
N VAL A 159 14.32 0.88 0.30
CA VAL A 159 13.02 0.82 -0.36
C VAL A 159 12.14 1.90 0.25
N HIS A 160 11.41 2.64 -0.56
CA HIS A 160 10.47 3.64 -0.06
C HIS A 160 9.08 3.41 -0.65
N ASP A 161 8.08 3.73 0.16
CA ASP A 161 6.68 3.70 -0.20
C ASP A 161 6.01 5.00 0.27
N ILE A 162 5.33 5.66 -0.67
CA ILE A 162 4.69 6.95 -0.44
C ILE A 162 3.27 6.68 0.08
N LYS A 163 2.96 7.22 1.26
CA LYS A 163 1.63 7.12 1.85
C LYS A 163 0.97 8.48 1.97
N THR A 164 -0.31 8.56 1.67
CA THR A 164 -1.15 9.70 2.03
C THR A 164 -2.17 9.27 3.07
N THR A 165 -2.43 10.10 4.09
CA THR A 165 -3.40 9.75 5.12
C THR A 165 -4.18 10.96 5.63
N GLY A 166 -5.39 10.73 6.16
CA GLY A 166 -6.22 11.77 6.75
C GLY A 166 -5.88 12.11 8.21
N SER A 167 -5.08 11.26 8.87
CA SER A 167 -4.62 11.44 10.24
C SER A 167 -3.48 10.46 10.53
N TYR A 168 -2.34 10.94 10.99
CA TYR A 168 -1.20 10.10 11.33
C TYR A 168 -1.03 9.91 12.84
N THR A 169 -0.55 8.72 13.22
CA THR A 169 -0.10 8.37 14.57
C THR A 169 1.14 7.49 14.44
N VAL A 170 2.11 7.61 15.35
CA VAL A 170 3.33 6.80 15.30
C VAL A 170 3.02 5.30 15.22
N GLY A 171 3.64 4.60 14.27
CA GLY A 171 3.46 3.17 14.04
C GLY A 171 2.19 2.85 13.25
N LYS A 172 1.64 3.81 12.49
CA LYS A 172 0.40 3.62 11.72
C LYS A 172 0.52 2.50 10.69
N PHE A 173 1.71 2.32 10.12
CA PHE A 173 1.97 1.34 9.07
C PHE A 173 2.79 0.15 9.57
N LYS A 174 2.91 -0.03 10.89
CA LYS A 174 3.70 -1.10 11.51
C LYS A 174 3.22 -2.50 11.14
N ASP A 175 1.92 -2.68 10.97
CA ASP A 175 1.31 -3.97 10.66
C ASP A 175 1.05 -4.14 9.14
N HIS A 176 1.59 -3.24 8.30
CA HIS A 176 1.57 -3.40 6.86
C HIS A 176 2.68 -4.34 6.38
N HIS A 177 2.50 -5.00 5.24
CA HIS A 177 3.39 -6.09 4.83
C HIS A 177 4.38 -5.70 3.73
N GLN A 178 4.34 -4.47 3.22
CA GLN A 178 5.26 -4.02 2.17
C GLN A 178 6.71 -4.00 2.65
N HIS A 179 6.94 -3.58 3.90
CA HIS A 179 8.26 -3.59 4.53
C HIS A 179 8.79 -4.99 4.87
N LEU A 180 7.98 -6.04 4.68
CA LEU A 180 8.42 -7.44 4.75
C LEU A 180 8.60 -8.02 3.33
N VAL A 181 7.61 -7.83 2.46
CA VAL A 181 7.58 -8.44 1.12
C VAL A 181 8.63 -7.86 0.19
N TYR A 182 8.82 -6.53 0.15
CA TYR A 182 9.74 -5.93 -0.83
C TYR A 182 11.20 -6.24 -0.51
N PRO A 183 11.70 -6.06 0.74
CA PRO A 183 13.06 -6.47 1.08
C PRO A 183 13.27 -7.98 0.92
N TYR A 184 12.28 -8.82 1.27
CA TYR A 184 12.35 -10.25 1.01
C TYR A 184 12.54 -10.55 -0.48
N ALA A 185 11.73 -9.94 -1.35
CA ALA A 185 11.80 -10.18 -2.78
C ALA A 185 13.12 -9.69 -3.40
N LEU A 186 13.62 -8.52 -2.97
CA LEU A 186 14.92 -8.02 -3.39
C LEU A 186 16.06 -8.96 -2.96
N MET A 187 16.04 -9.42 -1.70
CA MET A 187 17.04 -10.34 -1.16
C MET A 187 17.08 -11.66 -1.94
N GLN A 188 15.92 -12.25 -2.24
CA GLN A 188 15.84 -13.48 -3.03
C GLN A 188 16.36 -13.30 -4.48
N ASN A 189 16.30 -12.07 -5.00
CA ASN A 189 16.80 -11.70 -6.32
C ASN A 189 18.24 -11.17 -6.29
N GLY A 190 18.95 -11.29 -5.16
CA GLY A 190 20.37 -10.97 -5.03
C GLY A 190 20.69 -9.53 -4.62
N SER A 191 19.68 -8.75 -4.20
CA SER A 191 19.85 -7.37 -3.72
C SER A 191 19.60 -7.29 -2.21
N ASP A 192 20.63 -6.97 -1.41
CA ASP A 192 20.55 -6.93 0.06
C ASP A 192 20.09 -5.56 0.61
N VAL A 193 19.04 -4.99 0.01
CA VAL A 193 18.43 -3.74 0.49
C VAL A 193 17.44 -4.05 1.61
N ARG A 194 17.80 -3.68 2.85
CA ARG A 194 17.04 -4.03 4.06
C ARG A 194 16.26 -2.88 4.68
N THR A 195 16.69 -1.65 4.44
CA THR A 195 16.00 -0.47 4.97
C THR A 195 14.75 -0.22 4.15
N PHE A 196 13.63 -0.05 4.83
CA PHE A 196 12.35 0.31 4.24
C PHE A 196 11.83 1.58 4.92
N GLU A 197 11.28 2.51 4.15
CA GLU A 197 10.62 3.70 4.68
C GLU A 197 9.20 3.86 4.16
N TYR A 198 8.27 4.16 5.06
CA TYR A 198 7.04 4.84 4.68
C TYR A 198 7.26 6.33 4.81
N ASN A 199 7.15 7.04 3.69
CA ASN A 199 7.21 8.50 3.66
C ASN A 199 5.78 9.03 3.46
N ILE A 200 5.27 9.71 4.48
CA ILE A 200 3.85 9.89 4.72
C ILE A 200 3.50 11.37 4.63
N VAL A 201 2.43 11.69 3.90
CA VAL A 201 1.80 13.00 3.91
C VAL A 201 0.46 12.92 4.62
N GLU A 202 0.29 13.72 5.68
CA GLU A 202 -1.02 13.89 6.32
C GLU A 202 -1.78 15.05 5.68
N PHE A 203 -2.99 14.79 5.21
CA PHE A 203 -3.92 15.80 4.73
C PHE A 203 -5.10 15.94 5.69
N ASN A 204 -5.49 17.18 5.99
CA ASN A 204 -6.74 17.42 6.69
C ASN A 204 -7.96 17.23 5.74
N LYS A 205 -9.17 17.30 6.28
CA LYS A 205 -10.43 17.17 5.51
C LYS A 205 -10.57 18.21 4.39
N GLY A 206 -9.90 19.36 4.49
CA GLY A 206 -9.88 20.38 3.45
C GLY A 206 -8.86 20.12 2.33
N GLY A 207 -8.10 19.03 2.41
CA GLY A 207 -7.05 18.69 1.44
C GLY A 207 -5.74 19.46 1.64
N TYR A 208 -5.59 20.19 2.75
CA TYR A 208 -4.34 20.87 3.09
C TYR A 208 -3.40 19.93 3.84
N VAL A 209 -2.11 20.07 3.56
CA VAL A 209 -1.05 19.34 4.27
C VAL A 209 -1.07 19.76 5.73
N VAL A 210 -1.14 18.78 6.63
CA VAL A 210 -0.93 18.97 8.07
C VAL A 210 0.56 18.89 8.35
N ASP A 211 1.20 17.80 7.92
CA ASP A 211 2.63 17.53 8.13
C ASP A 211 3.12 16.37 7.24
N THR A 212 4.44 16.13 7.26
CA THR A 212 5.09 14.98 6.63
C THR A 212 5.83 14.14 7.67
N TYR A 213 5.80 12.81 7.51
CA TYR A 213 6.40 11.87 8.46
C TYR A 213 7.21 10.80 7.75
N THR A 214 8.19 10.22 8.47
CA THR A 214 8.92 9.04 8.00
C THR A 214 8.88 7.95 9.07
N GLU A 215 8.44 6.75 8.70
CA GLU A 215 8.59 5.55 9.51
C GLU A 215 9.61 4.62 8.86
N THR A 216 10.69 4.30 9.56
CA THR A 216 11.76 3.42 9.07
C THR A 216 11.66 2.04 9.70
N TYR A 217 11.72 1.01 8.86
CA TYR A 217 11.73 -0.40 9.23
C TYR A 217 12.98 -1.06 8.65
N VAL A 218 13.70 -1.83 9.46
CA VAL A 218 14.88 -2.58 9.01
C VAL A 218 14.53 -4.06 8.94
N PHE A 219 14.55 -4.60 7.73
CA PHE A 219 14.30 -6.01 7.46
C PHE A 219 15.40 -6.87 8.08
N ASN A 220 15.00 -7.79 8.93
CA ASN A 220 15.86 -8.81 9.51
C ASN A 220 15.37 -10.19 9.04
N PRO A 221 16.11 -10.88 8.14
CA PRO A 221 15.69 -12.17 7.59
C PRO A 221 15.31 -13.22 8.64
N GLU A 222 16.03 -13.29 9.77
CA GLU A 222 15.77 -14.28 10.82
C GLU A 222 14.45 -14.02 11.57
N ARG A 223 14.04 -12.75 11.65
CA ARG A 223 12.78 -12.33 12.31
C ARG A 223 11.62 -12.30 11.32
N ASP A 224 11.84 -11.69 10.17
CA ASP A 224 10.77 -11.23 9.28
C ASP A 224 10.32 -12.28 8.28
N ILE A 225 11.21 -13.20 7.86
CA ILE A 225 10.80 -14.33 7.01
C ILE A 225 9.83 -15.24 7.75
N PRO A 226 10.06 -15.65 9.01
CA PRO A 226 9.06 -16.39 9.78
C PRO A 226 7.73 -15.64 9.93
N ILE A 227 7.75 -14.33 10.18
CA ILE A 227 6.52 -13.51 10.29
C ILE A 227 5.75 -13.54 8.98
N LEU A 228 6.42 -13.24 7.86
CA LEU A 228 5.80 -13.25 6.53
C LEU A 228 5.26 -14.64 6.15
N THR A 229 6.03 -15.69 6.44
CA THR A 229 5.63 -17.09 6.20
C THR A 229 4.37 -17.44 6.97
N ASN A 230 4.36 -17.19 8.28
CA ASN A 230 3.21 -17.48 9.13
C ASN A 230 1.96 -16.71 8.68
N HIS A 231 2.11 -15.43 8.35
CA HIS A 231 0.97 -14.63 7.89
C HIS A 231 0.42 -15.11 6.54
N CYS A 232 1.29 -15.51 5.61
CA CYS A 232 0.87 -16.17 4.37
C CYS A 232 0.16 -17.50 4.63
N GLU A 233 0.64 -18.32 5.57
CA GLU A 233 0.02 -19.61 5.91
C GLU A 233 -1.37 -19.44 6.53
N GLU A 234 -1.53 -18.51 7.47
CA GLU A 234 -2.84 -18.21 8.07
C GLU A 234 -3.80 -17.62 7.03
N PHE A 235 -3.31 -16.76 6.14
CA PHE A 235 -4.13 -16.27 5.04
C PHE A 235 -4.53 -17.39 4.07
N ILE A 236 -3.64 -18.35 3.79
CA ILE A 236 -4.00 -19.53 2.99
C ILE A 236 -5.09 -20.37 3.67
N ARG A 237 -5.02 -20.59 4.99
CA ARG A 237 -6.10 -21.27 5.71
C ARG A 237 -7.43 -20.56 5.52
N PHE A 238 -7.44 -19.23 5.68
CA PHE A 238 -8.63 -18.42 5.43
C PHE A 238 -9.15 -18.61 3.99
N LEU A 239 -8.27 -18.60 2.99
CA LEU A 239 -8.67 -18.80 1.59
C LEU A 239 -9.28 -20.18 1.36
N GLU A 240 -8.73 -21.23 1.96
CA GLU A 240 -9.26 -22.59 1.83
C GLU A 240 -10.58 -22.80 2.56
N GLU A 241 -10.75 -22.18 3.74
CA GLU A 241 -11.99 -22.22 4.52
C GLU A 241 -13.15 -21.49 3.84
N ASN A 242 -12.85 -20.51 2.98
CA ASN A 242 -13.83 -19.66 2.30
C ASN A 242 -13.77 -19.83 0.77
N ARG A 243 -13.28 -20.98 0.31
CA ARG A 243 -12.97 -21.24 -1.12
C ARG A 243 -14.17 -21.02 -2.04
N GLU A 244 -15.38 -21.29 -1.55
CA GLU A 244 -16.65 -21.09 -2.25
C GLU A 244 -16.98 -19.60 -2.50
N LEU A 245 -16.40 -18.69 -1.73
CA LEU A 245 -16.56 -17.23 -1.89
C LEU A 245 -15.50 -16.63 -2.83
N ILE A 246 -14.46 -17.37 -3.17
CA ILE A 246 -13.36 -16.91 -4.02
C ILE A 246 -13.70 -17.15 -5.49
N THR A 247 -13.92 -16.05 -6.21
CA THR A 247 -14.22 -16.04 -7.65
C THR A 247 -13.00 -15.66 -8.48
N ASP A 248 -12.07 -14.86 -7.94
CA ASP A 248 -10.81 -14.54 -8.63
C ASP A 248 -9.78 -15.66 -8.43
N THR A 249 -9.68 -16.52 -9.42
CA THR A 249 -8.74 -17.65 -9.39
C THR A 249 -7.29 -17.26 -9.58
N LYS A 250 -6.92 -15.98 -9.81
CA LYS A 250 -5.49 -15.64 -9.96
C LYS A 250 -4.71 -15.72 -8.64
N ILE A 251 -5.40 -15.68 -7.50
CA ILE A 251 -4.79 -15.86 -6.17
C ILE A 251 -4.39 -17.31 -5.92
N ILE A 252 -5.17 -18.27 -6.45
CA ILE A 252 -4.92 -19.72 -6.35
C ILE A 252 -4.35 -20.17 -7.67
N SER A 253 -3.08 -20.55 -7.70
CA SER A 253 -2.48 -21.08 -8.92
C SER A 253 -3.03 -22.48 -9.19
N ASN A 254 -4.18 -22.53 -9.87
CA ASN A 254 -4.72 -23.77 -10.43
C ASN A 254 -3.71 -24.26 -11.47
N ASN A 255 -3.00 -25.31 -11.10
CA ASN A 255 -2.09 -25.98 -12.01
C ASN A 255 -2.96 -26.85 -12.93
N GLU A 256 -3.26 -26.34 -14.11
CA GLU A 256 -3.21 -27.18 -15.31
C GLU A 256 -1.77 -27.20 -15.83
#